data_AF-A0A8T0GIU3-F1
#
_entry.id   AF-A0A8T0GIU3-F1
#
_cell.length_a   1.000
_cell.length_b   1.000
_cell.length_c   1.000
_cell.angle_alpha   90.00
_cell.angle_beta   90.00
_cell.angle_gamma   90.00
#
_symmetry.space_group_name_H-M   'P 1'
#
loop_
_entity.id
_entity.type
_entity.pdbx_description
1 polymer ?
#
loop_
_entity_poly.entity_id
_entity_poly.type
_entity_poly.pdbx_seq_one_letter_code
_entity_poly.pdbx_strand_id
1 'polypeptide(L)'
;MISKLKTECGSQFTNKLEGMFKDIELSREINESFRQSAQARLKLPSGIEMNVHVLTTGYWPTYPPMEVRLPHELNVYQDIFKEFYLSKHSGRRLMWQNSLDQYSI
;
A
#
# COMPACT_ATOMS: atom_id res chain seq x y z
N MET A 1 18.05 -6.07 14.72
CA MET A 1 17.20 -7.09 15.37
C MET A 1 16.92 -8.28 14.44
N ILE A 2 16.41 -8.08 13.20
CA ILE A 2 16.24 -9.16 12.21
C ILE A 2 17.52 -9.93 11.89
N SER A 3 18.66 -9.23 11.78
CA SER A 3 19.97 -9.87 11.56
C SER A 3 20.31 -10.94 12.63
N LYS A 4 19.95 -10.70 13.89
CA LYS A 4 20.15 -11.70 14.96
C LYS A 4 19.21 -12.90 14.79
N LEU A 5 17.92 -12.68 14.50
CA LEU A 5 16.96 -13.75 14.22
C LEU A 5 17.36 -14.60 13.00
N LYS A 6 17.93 -13.98 11.97
CA LYS A 6 18.42 -14.66 10.77
C LYS A 6 19.60 -15.58 11.08
N THR A 7 20.52 -15.12 11.93
CA THR A 7 21.66 -15.92 12.39
C THR A 7 21.22 -17.09 13.26
N GLU A 8 20.28 -16.87 14.18
CA GLU A 8 19.84 -17.90 15.15
C GLU A 8 18.83 -18.90 14.57
N CYS A 9 17.94 -18.47 13.65
CA CYS A 9 16.81 -19.28 13.18
C CYS A 9 16.82 -19.54 11.66
N GLY A 10 17.82 -19.02 10.94
CA GLY A 10 17.96 -19.17 9.49
C GLY A 10 17.13 -18.16 8.68
N SER A 11 17.52 -17.98 7.41
CA SER A 11 16.92 -17.00 6.49
C SER A 11 15.45 -17.28 6.16
N GLN A 12 15.04 -18.55 6.14
CA GLN A 12 13.64 -18.91 5.87
C GLN A 12 12.67 -18.33 6.90
N PHE A 13 13.11 -18.17 8.15
CA PHE A 13 12.30 -17.62 9.23
C PHE A 13 12.11 -16.10 9.10
N THR A 14 13.09 -15.38 8.56
CA THR A 14 13.04 -13.92 8.41
C THR A 14 12.53 -13.45 7.05
N ASN A 15 12.41 -14.33 6.04
CA ASN A 15 12.03 -13.96 4.68
C ASN A 15 10.75 -13.11 4.59
N LYS A 16 9.69 -13.45 5.35
CA LYS A 16 8.45 -12.66 5.37
C LYS A 16 8.67 -11.28 5.98
N LEU A 17 9.36 -11.22 7.12
CA LEU A 17 9.70 -9.97 7.79
C LEU A 17 10.55 -9.06 6.90
N GLU A 18 11.57 -9.59 6.26
CA GLU A 18 12.40 -8.84 5.29
C GLU A 18 11.55 -8.31 4.12
N GLY A 19 10.60 -9.11 3.63
CA GLY A 19 9.62 -8.69 2.62
C GLY A 19 8.72 -7.55 3.10
N MET A 20 8.24 -7.59 4.34
CA MET A 20 7.42 -6.52 4.93
C MET A 20 8.19 -5.19 4.98
N PHE A 21 9.46 -5.20 5.39
CA PHE A 21 10.28 -3.98 5.40
C PHE A 21 10.47 -3.40 3.99
N LYS A 22 10.73 -4.27 3.00
CA LYS A 22 10.84 -3.85 1.60
C LYS A 22 9.55 -3.25 1.07
N ASP A 23 8.40 -3.83 1.39
CA ASP A 23 7.10 -3.28 0.98
C ASP A 23 6.89 -1.87 1.57
N ILE A 24 7.31 -1.62 2.82
CA ILE A 24 7.20 -0.30 3.46
C ILE A 24 8.11 0.73 2.77
N GLU A 25 9.35 0.36 2.45
CA GLU A 25 10.28 1.24 1.72
C GLU A 25 9.77 1.56 0.32
N LEU A 26 9.38 0.53 -0.44
CA LEU A 26 8.86 0.68 -1.80
C LEU A 26 7.56 1.49 -1.82
N SER A 27 6.70 1.35 -0.80
CA SER A 27 5.50 2.16 -0.68
C SER A 27 5.82 3.66 -0.62
N ARG A 28 6.92 4.08 0.01
CA ARG A 28 7.31 5.49 0.04
C ARG A 28 7.62 6.02 -1.36
N GLU A 29 8.41 5.26 -2.12
CA GLU A 29 8.76 5.59 -3.51
C GLU A 29 7.51 5.64 -4.40
N ILE A 30 6.59 4.68 -4.24
CA ILE A 30 5.31 4.65 -4.96
C ILE A 30 4.48 5.90 -4.65
N ASN A 31 4.39 6.32 -3.38
CA ASN A 31 3.64 7.52 -3.00
C ASN A 31 4.26 8.79 -3.57
N GLU A 32 5.58 8.92 -3.55
CA GLU A 32 6.26 10.07 -4.16
C GLU A 32 5.99 10.12 -5.67
N SER A 33 6.10 8.97 -6.34
CA SER A 33 5.80 8.84 -7.76
C SER A 33 4.34 9.14 -8.07
N PHE A 34 3.42 8.74 -7.19
CA PHE A 34 1.99 9.04 -7.30
C PHE A 34 1.75 10.54 -7.21
N ARG A 35 2.27 11.21 -6.18
CA ARG A 35 2.11 12.67 -5.99
C ARG A 35 2.60 13.48 -7.17
N GLN A 36 3.63 13.02 -7.88
CA GLN A 36 4.18 13.69 -9.07
C GLN A 36 3.45 13.31 -10.37
N SER A 37 2.56 12.30 -10.35
CA SER A 37 1.88 11.80 -11.54
C SER A 37 0.84 12.79 -12.10
N ALA A 38 0.51 12.65 -13.38
CA ALA A 38 -0.58 13.42 -13.98
C ALA A 38 -1.94 13.04 -13.38
N GLN A 39 -2.14 11.76 -13.03
CA GLN A 39 -3.34 11.25 -12.38
C GLN A 39 -3.58 11.97 -11.06
N ALA A 40 -2.56 12.07 -10.20
CA ALA A 40 -2.69 12.78 -8.94
C ALA A 40 -2.96 14.27 -9.14
N ARG A 41 -2.18 14.94 -9.99
CA ARG A 41 -2.25 16.40 -10.16
C ARG A 41 -3.52 16.90 -10.85
N LEU A 42 -4.10 16.11 -11.76
CA LEU A 42 -5.24 16.53 -12.58
C LEU A 42 -6.58 15.97 -12.10
N LYS A 43 -6.58 14.82 -11.42
CA LYS A 43 -7.81 14.12 -11.06
C LYS A 43 -8.13 14.12 -9.57
N LEU A 44 -7.14 14.30 -8.67
CA LEU A 44 -7.42 14.29 -7.24
C LEU A 44 -8.20 15.55 -6.83
N PRO A 45 -9.27 15.39 -6.03
CA PRO A 45 -9.86 16.51 -5.32
C PRO A 45 -8.81 17.20 -4.41
N SER A 46 -9.03 18.46 -4.09
CA SER A 46 -8.22 19.19 -3.11
C SER A 46 -8.70 18.89 -1.68
N GLY A 47 -7.79 18.98 -0.70
CA GLY A 47 -8.16 18.97 0.73
C GLY A 47 -7.97 17.64 1.46
N ILE A 48 -7.53 16.57 0.79
CA ILE A 48 -7.16 15.31 1.46
C ILE A 48 -5.72 14.93 1.07
N GLU A 49 -4.88 14.73 2.09
CA GLU A 49 -3.57 14.10 1.92
C GLU A 49 -3.73 12.58 2.00
N MET A 50 -3.33 11.88 0.93
CA MET A 50 -3.40 10.42 0.85
C MET A 50 -1.99 9.81 0.90
N ASN A 51 -1.82 8.78 1.72
CA ASN A 51 -0.61 7.97 1.78
C ASN A 51 -1.00 6.48 1.73
N VAL A 52 -0.45 5.74 0.78
CA VAL A 52 -0.85 4.35 0.50
C VAL A 52 0.28 3.38 0.76
N HIS A 53 0.03 2.36 1.56
CA HIS A 53 0.96 1.24 1.72
C HIS A 53 0.56 0.08 0.80
N VAL A 54 1.42 -0.23 -0.17
CA VAL A 54 1.23 -1.35 -1.09
C VAL A 54 1.93 -2.58 -0.54
N LEU A 55 1.15 -3.59 -0.18
CA LEU A 55 1.61 -4.75 0.58
C LEU A 55 1.52 -6.04 -0.25
N THR A 56 2.55 -6.89 -0.16
CA THR A 56 2.58 -8.18 -0.85
C THR A 56 1.86 -9.26 -0.03
N THR A 57 0.79 -9.86 -0.57
CA THR A 57 -0.07 -10.85 0.13
C THR A 57 0.67 -12.03 0.77
N GLY A 58 1.85 -12.41 0.26
CA GLY A 58 2.66 -13.51 0.82
C GLY A 58 3.52 -13.16 2.04
N TYR A 59 3.76 -11.87 2.30
CA TYR A 59 4.61 -11.40 3.38
C TYR A 59 3.82 -10.95 4.61
N TRP A 60 2.62 -10.44 4.40
CA TRP A 60 1.78 -9.90 5.47
C TRP A 60 0.76 -10.92 5.97
N PRO A 61 0.27 -10.79 7.23
CA PRO A 61 -0.84 -11.58 7.72
C PRO A 61 -2.07 -11.47 6.83
N THR A 62 -2.88 -12.51 6.78
CA THR A 62 -4.19 -12.45 6.13
C THR A 62 -5.14 -11.63 7.01
N TYR A 63 -5.71 -10.58 6.42
CA TYR A 63 -6.73 -9.77 7.09
C TYR A 63 -8.11 -10.17 6.61
N PRO A 64 -9.11 -10.28 7.50
CA PRO A 64 -10.47 -10.59 7.09
C PRO A 64 -11.02 -9.46 6.21
N PRO A 65 -11.78 -9.77 5.15
CA PRO A 65 -12.50 -8.76 4.39
C PRO A 65 -13.49 -8.03 5.32
N MET A 66 -13.52 -6.71 5.23
CA MET A 66 -14.49 -5.88 5.95
C MET A 66 -15.20 -4.98 4.94
N GLU A 67 -16.53 -5.09 4.88
CA GLU A 67 -17.33 -4.16 4.09
C GLU A 67 -17.42 -2.83 4.82
N VAL A 68 -16.80 -1.81 4.25
CA VAL A 68 -16.83 -0.44 4.79
C VAL A 68 -17.50 0.45 3.77
N ARG A 69 -18.47 1.25 4.23
CA ARG A 69 -19.06 2.32 3.42
C ARG A 69 -18.16 3.55 3.52
N LEU A 70 -17.22 3.67 2.60
CA LEU A 70 -16.37 4.85 2.49
C LEU A 70 -17.17 6.03 1.90
N PRO A 71 -16.94 7.27 2.37
CA PRO A 71 -17.40 8.48 1.69
C PRO A 71 -17.01 8.48 0.20
N HIS A 72 -17.81 9.18 -0.61
CA HIS A 72 -17.60 9.21 -2.06
C HIS A 72 -16.21 9.74 -2.41
N GLU A 73 -15.77 10.78 -1.70
CA GLU A 73 -14.48 11.42 -1.88
C GLU A 73 -13.35 10.38 -1.75
N LEU A 74 -13.33 9.58 -0.67
CA LEU A 74 -12.29 8.57 -0.46
C LEU A 74 -12.26 7.48 -1.54
N ASN A 75 -13.43 7.08 -2.06
CA ASN A 75 -13.50 6.14 -3.18
C ASN A 75 -12.81 6.73 -4.43
N VAL A 76 -12.99 8.02 -4.71
CA VAL A 76 -12.32 8.70 -5.83
C VAL A 76 -10.80 8.67 -5.67
N TYR A 77 -10.26 8.91 -4.47
CA TYR A 77 -8.82 8.77 -4.20
C TYR A 77 -8.32 7.34 -4.45
N GLN A 78 -9.06 6.33 -3.96
CA GLN A 78 -8.71 4.93 -4.16
C GLN A 78 -8.68 4.54 -5.65
N ASP A 79 -9.66 5.00 -6.44
CA ASP A 79 -9.75 4.69 -7.87
C ASP A 79 -8.61 5.35 -8.67
N ILE A 80 -8.30 6.62 -8.38
CA ILE A 80 -7.21 7.35 -9.04
C ILE A 80 -5.85 6.71 -8.73
N PHE A 81 -5.63 6.31 -7.47
CA PHE A 81 -4.41 5.58 -7.10
C PHE A 81 -4.31 4.23 -7.82
N LYS A 82 -5.42 3.49 -7.91
CA LYS A 82 -5.47 2.20 -8.60
C LYS A 82 -5.16 2.34 -10.08
N GLU A 83 -5.72 3.35 -10.76
CA GLU A 83 -5.41 3.65 -12.16
C GLU A 83 -3.91 3.93 -12.35
N PHE A 84 -3.34 4.81 -11.52
CA PHE A 84 -1.92 5.11 -11.51
C PHE A 84 -1.07 3.84 -11.34
N TYR A 85 -1.35 3.03 -10.31
CA TYR A 85 -0.54 1.87 -9.99
C TYR A 85 -0.57 0.83 -11.12
N LEU A 86 -1.76 0.52 -11.64
CA LEU A 86 -1.92 -0.47 -12.70
C LEU A 86 -1.33 -0.01 -14.04
N SER A 87 -1.24 1.29 -14.29
CA SER A 87 -0.55 1.83 -15.47
C SER A 87 0.96 1.53 -15.48
N LYS A 88 1.57 1.36 -14.30
CA LYS A 88 3.01 1.08 -14.14
C LYS A 88 3.30 -0.40 -13.86
N HIS A 89 2.35 -1.10 -13.26
CA HIS A 89 2.50 -2.47 -12.80
C HIS A 89 1.46 -3.39 -13.46
N SER A 90 1.64 -3.62 -14.76
CA SER A 90 0.77 -4.52 -15.53
C SER A 90 0.80 -5.94 -14.98
N GLY A 91 -0.35 -6.63 -15.04
CA GLY A 91 -0.50 -8.00 -14.55
C GLY A 91 -0.63 -8.14 -13.02
N ARG A 92 -0.69 -7.02 -12.27
CA ARG A 92 -0.99 -7.03 -10.84
C ARG A 92 -2.48 -6.81 -10.57
N ARG A 93 -2.94 -7.29 -9.42
CA ARG A 93 -4.28 -7.03 -8.89
C ARG A 93 -4.14 -6.36 -7.52
N LEU A 94 -4.76 -5.18 -7.38
CA LEU A 94 -4.87 -4.49 -6.10
C LEU A 94 -6.19 -4.86 -5.41
N MET A 95 -6.13 -5.01 -4.09
CA MET A 95 -7.30 -5.11 -3.21
C MET A 95 -7.07 -4.15 -2.04
N TRP A 96 -8.07 -3.32 -1.76
CA TRP A 96 -8.03 -2.39 -0.62
C TRP A 96 -8.36 -3.12 0.66
N GLN A 97 -7.55 -2.88 1.70
CA GLN A 97 -7.77 -3.44 3.04
C GLN A 97 -8.20 -2.33 4.00
N ASN A 98 -9.45 -1.88 3.85
CA ASN A 98 -10.00 -0.74 4.59
C ASN A 98 -10.00 -0.94 6.12
N SER A 99 -9.84 -2.17 6.62
CA SER A 99 -9.73 -2.45 8.07
C SER A 99 -8.43 -1.94 8.71
N LEU A 100 -7.43 -1.59 7.89
CA LEU A 100 -6.14 -1.07 8.35
C LEU A 100 -6.01 0.45 8.15
N ASP A 101 -7.03 1.07 7.56
CA ASP A 101 -7.00 2.49 7.27
C ASP A 101 -7.05 3.31 8.56
N GLN A 102 -6.28 4.40 8.58
CA GLN A 102 -6.31 5.39 9.65
C GLN A 102 -6.71 6.73 9.03
N TYR A 103 -7.69 7.39 9.64
CA TYR A 103 -8.15 8.71 9.23
C TYR A 103 -7.90 9.70 10.36
N SER A 104 -7.29 10.84 10.03
CA SER A 104 -7.11 11.98 10.93
C SER A 104 -7.83 13.20 10.35
N ILE A 105 -8.56 13.93 11.21
CA ILE A 105 -9.24 15.20 10.89
C ILE A 105 -8.39 16.34 11.42
#